data_AF-A0AAN6I8X5-F1
#
_entry.id   AF-A0AAN6I8X5-F1
#
_cell.length_a   1.000
_cell.length_b   1.000
_cell.length_c   1.000
_cell.angle_alpha   90.00
_cell.angle_beta   90.00
_cell.angle_gamma   90.00
#
_symmetry.space_group_name_H-M   'P 1'
#
loop_
_entity.id
_entity.type
_entity.pdbx_description
1 polymer ?
#
loop_
_entity_poly.entity_id
_entity_poly.type
_entity_poly.pdbx_seq_one_letter_code
_entity_poly.pdbx_strand_id
1 'polypeptide(L)'
;MSEDLGGGSQRSQDSNDCPPGPNPLAPQDKFAFLQEITGARKHAWNKPFYQHLFNVYTYLKERGAPEEVCDAGLFHSIYGTESYDFQNNRVTREVVRGFIGNYAEELVHVFCTTKDRFNVLVNNTMGLSARQARDLCCIEFANKWDQNKDGRYRKQLIALGEAIVHLESGGQ
;
A
#
# COMPACT_ATOMS: atom_id res chain seq x y z
N MET A 1 43.13 67.31 -8.38
CA MET A 1 41.90 67.16 -7.58
C MET A 1 41.05 66.16 -8.35
N SER A 2 41.35 64.86 -8.27
CA SER A 2 41.01 63.94 -7.15
C SER A 2 39.47 63.82 -7.10
N GLU A 3 38.78 62.68 -7.19
CA GLU A 3 38.97 61.27 -6.79
C GLU A 3 38.01 60.40 -7.67
N ASP A 4 38.41 59.24 -8.22
CA ASP A 4 38.26 57.87 -7.67
C ASP A 4 36.82 57.30 -7.79
N LEU A 5 36.52 56.40 -8.75
CA LEU A 5 36.58 54.91 -8.75
C LEU A 5 35.22 54.21 -8.48
N GLY A 6 34.98 53.13 -9.24
CA GLY A 6 33.99 52.09 -8.98
C GLY A 6 32.72 52.21 -9.84
N GLY A 7 32.23 51.21 -10.55
CA GLY A 7 32.49 49.77 -10.56
C GLY A 7 31.24 49.08 -11.14
N GLY A 8 31.39 47.88 -11.71
CA GLY A 8 30.23 46.99 -11.95
C GLY A 8 30.04 46.49 -13.37
N SER A 9 30.96 45.63 -13.83
CA SER A 9 30.67 44.65 -14.89
C SER A 9 29.98 43.45 -14.26
N GLN A 10 28.68 43.25 -14.51
CA GLN A 10 28.00 41.98 -14.23
C GLN A 10 26.86 41.72 -15.24
N ARG A 11 27.05 40.73 -16.11
CA ARG A 11 25.99 39.78 -16.50
C ARG A 11 26.64 38.56 -17.15
N SER A 12 27.07 37.65 -16.29
CA SER A 12 27.33 36.25 -16.61
C SER A 12 26.22 35.41 -15.97
N GLN A 13 25.58 34.58 -16.81
CA GLN A 13 25.19 33.18 -16.56
C GLN A 13 24.34 32.90 -15.31
N ASP A 14 23.13 32.39 -15.46
CA ASP A 14 22.76 30.96 -15.33
C ASP A 14 21.31 31.01 -14.76
N SER A 15 20.41 30.05 -14.84
CA SER A 15 20.33 28.68 -15.32
C SER A 15 18.84 28.33 -15.26
N ASN A 16 18.41 27.35 -16.05
CA ASN A 16 17.09 26.73 -15.91
C ASN A 16 16.84 26.26 -14.47
N ASP A 17 15.90 26.86 -13.76
CA ASP A 17 15.33 26.26 -12.56
C ASP A 17 13.90 25.81 -12.84
N CYS A 18 13.82 24.55 -13.24
CA CYS A 18 12.63 23.72 -13.07
C CYS A 18 12.34 23.63 -11.56
N PRO A 19 11.08 23.70 -11.09
CA PRO A 19 10.78 23.61 -9.67
C PRO A 19 11.33 22.29 -9.10
N PRO A 20 11.91 22.30 -7.89
CA PRO A 20 12.46 21.10 -7.29
C PRO A 20 11.34 20.07 -7.13
N GLY A 21 11.54 18.89 -7.73
CA GLY A 21 10.71 17.72 -7.47
C GLY A 21 10.69 17.40 -5.96
N PRO A 22 9.67 16.69 -5.48
CA PRO A 22 9.52 16.41 -4.05
C PRO A 22 10.78 15.75 -3.47
N ASN A 23 11.28 16.35 -2.38
CA ASN A 23 12.50 15.98 -1.67
C ASN A 23 12.41 14.54 -1.09
N PRO A 24 13.33 13.60 -1.40
CA PRO A 24 13.18 12.19 -1.02
C PRO A 24 13.46 11.81 0.46
N LEU A 25 13.70 12.73 1.39
CA LEU A 25 14.37 12.39 2.66
C LEU A 25 13.67 12.80 3.98
N ALA A 26 12.38 13.16 3.96
CA ALA A 26 11.61 13.17 5.21
C ALA A 26 11.17 11.73 5.57
N PRO A 27 11.14 11.31 6.85
CA PRO A 27 10.40 10.12 7.25
C PRO A 27 8.97 10.28 6.76
N GLN A 28 8.64 9.56 5.71
CA GLN A 28 7.33 9.62 5.09
C GLN A 28 6.36 8.85 5.99
N ASP A 29 5.52 9.57 6.73
CA ASP A 29 4.51 8.95 7.59
C ASP A 29 3.43 8.31 6.71
N LYS A 30 3.58 7.00 6.49
CA LYS A 30 2.66 6.16 5.71
C LYS A 30 1.21 6.25 6.22
N PHE A 31 1.02 6.41 7.53
CA PHE A 31 -0.31 6.53 8.13
C PHE A 31 -0.92 7.90 7.84
N ALA A 32 -0.16 8.98 8.03
CA ALA A 32 -0.62 10.33 7.72
C ALA A 32 -0.97 10.49 6.24
N PHE A 33 -0.12 9.98 5.34
CA PHE A 33 -0.37 9.97 3.90
C PHE A 33 -1.67 9.23 3.56
N LEU A 34 -1.83 8.02 4.10
CA LEU A 34 -3.02 7.23 3.82
C LEU A 34 -4.27 7.88 4.41
N GLN A 35 -4.18 8.48 5.61
CA GLN A 35 -5.29 9.18 6.25
C GLN A 35 -5.69 10.45 5.49
N GLU A 36 -4.74 11.22 4.94
CA GLU A 36 -5.04 12.36 4.06
C GLU A 36 -5.85 11.91 2.85
N ILE A 37 -5.42 10.83 2.21
CA ILE A 37 -6.01 10.35 0.97
C ILE A 37 -7.36 9.64 1.18
N THR A 38 -7.54 8.96 2.32
CA THR A 38 -8.69 8.07 2.57
C THR A 38 -9.65 8.59 3.65
N GLY A 39 -9.24 9.58 4.45
CA GLY A 39 -9.96 10.04 5.65
C GLY A 39 -11.18 10.93 5.38
N ALA A 40 -11.25 11.59 4.22
CA ALA A 40 -12.35 12.51 3.90
C ALA A 40 -13.67 11.82 3.51
N ARG A 41 -13.67 10.50 3.28
CA ARG A 41 -14.87 9.76 2.84
C ARG A 41 -15.60 9.10 4.01
N LYS A 42 -16.52 9.85 4.62
CA LYS A 42 -17.58 9.28 5.46
C LYS A 42 -18.69 8.74 4.54
N HIS A 43 -18.76 7.42 4.32
CA HIS A 43 -20.05 6.83 3.99
C HIS A 43 -20.92 6.99 5.23
N ALA A 44 -22.04 7.68 5.11
CA ALA A 44 -22.91 8.08 6.23
C ALA A 44 -23.41 6.94 7.14
N TRP A 45 -23.04 5.69 6.87
CA TRP A 45 -23.46 4.48 7.58
C TRP A 45 -22.36 3.41 7.76
N ASN A 46 -21.08 3.70 7.44
CA ASN A 46 -20.00 2.71 7.56
C ASN A 46 -18.70 3.30 8.11
N LYS A 47 -17.90 2.44 8.75
CA LYS A 47 -16.56 2.73 9.28
C LYS A 47 -15.71 3.50 8.24
N PRO A 48 -14.93 4.52 8.62
CA PRO A 48 -14.06 5.23 7.68
C PRO A 48 -13.15 4.24 6.94
N PHE A 49 -12.97 4.41 5.63
CA PHE A 49 -12.14 3.52 4.81
C PHE A 49 -10.72 3.35 5.40
N TYR A 50 -10.11 4.45 5.83
CA TYR A 50 -8.85 4.45 6.58
C TYR A 50 -8.85 3.46 7.76
N GLN A 51 -9.94 3.45 8.54
CA GLN A 51 -10.05 2.63 9.73
C GLN A 51 -10.25 1.14 9.39
N HIS A 52 -10.73 0.80 8.20
CA HIS A 52 -10.67 -0.57 7.69
C HIS A 52 -9.23 -0.98 7.36
N LEU A 53 -8.51 -0.14 6.60
CA LEU A 53 -7.10 -0.38 6.26
C LEU A 53 -6.22 -0.52 7.51
N PHE A 54 -6.41 0.36 8.49
CA PHE A 54 -5.70 0.30 9.77
C PHE A 54 -6.00 -0.98 10.57
N ASN A 55 -7.24 -1.49 10.48
CA ASN A 55 -7.60 -2.75 11.13
C ASN A 55 -6.90 -3.95 10.50
N VAL A 56 -6.79 -3.98 9.17
CA VAL A 56 -6.06 -5.03 8.45
C VAL A 56 -4.57 -5.01 8.84
N TYR A 57 -3.96 -3.82 8.84
CA TYR A 57 -2.58 -3.64 9.32
C TYR A 57 -2.40 -4.16 10.75
N THR A 58 -3.28 -3.74 11.67
CA THR A 58 -3.20 -4.10 13.09
C THR A 58 -3.35 -5.60 13.27
N TYR A 59 -4.31 -6.23 12.57
CA TYR A 59 -4.51 -7.67 12.62
C TYR A 59 -3.25 -8.44 12.20
N LEU A 60 -2.62 -8.05 11.08
CA LEU A 60 -1.40 -8.69 10.60
C LEU A 60 -0.25 -8.50 11.60
N LYS A 61 -0.13 -7.30 12.15
CA LYS A 61 0.91 -6.95 13.12
C LYS A 61 0.78 -7.76 14.42
N GLU A 62 -0.43 -7.88 14.95
CA GLU A 62 -0.74 -8.68 16.15
C GLU A 62 -0.49 -10.18 15.96
N ARG A 63 -0.54 -10.66 14.71
CA ARG A 63 -0.24 -12.05 14.35
C ARG A 63 1.24 -12.29 14.03
N GLY A 64 2.09 -11.28 14.16
CA GLY A 64 3.53 -11.41 13.93
C GLY A 64 3.93 -11.51 12.45
N ALA A 65 3.08 -11.02 11.54
CA ALA A 65 3.44 -10.97 10.12
C ALA A 65 4.66 -10.04 9.89
N PRO A 66 5.48 -10.28 8.86
CA PRO A 66 6.57 -9.37 8.49
C PRO A 66 6.07 -7.94 8.23
N GLU A 67 6.90 -6.92 8.52
CA GLU A 67 6.51 -5.50 8.40
C GLU A 67 6.02 -5.16 6.99
N GLU A 68 6.72 -5.65 5.97
CA GLU A 68 6.35 -5.50 4.56
C GLU A 68 4.96 -6.10 4.22
N VAL A 69 4.53 -7.16 4.91
CA VAL A 69 3.19 -7.75 4.75
C VAL A 69 2.14 -6.92 5.50
N CYS A 70 2.49 -6.39 6.67
CA CYS A 70 1.64 -5.46 7.41
C CYS A 70 1.38 -4.19 6.58
N ASP A 71 2.44 -3.63 6.00
CA ASP A 71 2.39 -2.45 5.15
C ASP A 71 1.64 -2.67 3.85
N ALA A 72 1.81 -3.83 3.23
CA ALA A 72 0.96 -4.25 2.12
C ALA A 72 -0.52 -4.32 2.55
N GLY A 73 -0.81 -4.86 3.73
CA GLY A 73 -2.16 -4.87 4.31
C GLY A 73 -2.74 -3.47 4.55
N LEU A 74 -1.91 -2.51 4.97
CA LEU A 74 -2.30 -1.11 5.13
C LEU A 74 -2.67 -0.46 3.79
N PHE A 75 -1.97 -0.81 2.71
CA PHE A 75 -2.15 -0.23 1.38
C PHE A 75 -2.98 -1.09 0.41
N HIS A 76 -3.52 -2.23 0.84
CA HIS A 76 -4.02 -3.30 -0.03
C HIS A 76 -5.13 -2.92 -1.03
N SER A 77 -5.79 -1.77 -0.86
CA SER A 77 -6.84 -1.27 -1.76
C SER A 77 -6.54 0.13 -2.31
N ILE A 78 -5.27 0.58 -2.26
CA ILE A 78 -4.89 1.97 -2.55
C ILE A 78 -4.99 2.35 -4.03
N TYR A 79 -4.96 1.38 -4.96
CA TYR A 79 -5.13 1.62 -6.39
C TYR A 79 -6.58 1.48 -6.88
N GLY A 80 -7.52 1.31 -5.93
CA GLY A 80 -8.83 0.76 -6.25
C GLY A 80 -8.78 -0.76 -6.44
N THR A 81 -9.95 -1.39 -6.42
CA THR A 81 -10.14 -2.82 -6.67
C THR A 81 -11.38 -3.01 -7.54
N GLU A 82 -11.64 -4.22 -8.05
CA GLU A 82 -12.92 -4.49 -8.76
C GLU A 82 -14.16 -4.11 -7.93
N SER A 83 -14.06 -4.16 -6.60
CA SER A 83 -15.14 -3.84 -5.67
C SER A 83 -15.11 -2.38 -5.16
N TYR A 84 -14.09 -1.60 -5.54
CA TYR A 84 -13.87 -0.24 -5.02
C TYR A 84 -13.19 0.66 -6.04
N ASP A 85 -13.91 1.65 -6.57
CA ASP A 85 -13.34 2.64 -7.48
C ASP A 85 -12.68 3.79 -6.69
N PHE A 86 -11.35 3.86 -6.79
CA PHE A 86 -10.53 4.92 -6.23
C PHE A 86 -9.48 5.33 -7.25
N GLN A 87 -9.61 6.56 -7.74
CA GLN A 87 -8.67 7.18 -8.66
C GLN A 87 -8.14 8.47 -8.02
N ASN A 88 -6.86 8.47 -7.68
CA ASN A 88 -6.16 9.67 -7.23
C ASN A 88 -4.84 9.75 -8.00
N ASN A 89 -4.69 10.82 -8.79
CA ASN A 89 -3.51 11.03 -9.65
C ASN A 89 -2.19 11.16 -8.86
N ARG A 90 -2.25 11.36 -7.53
CA ARG A 90 -1.08 11.38 -6.64
C ARG A 90 -0.63 9.98 -6.20
N VAL A 91 -1.42 8.93 -6.46
CA VAL A 91 -1.14 7.56 -6.04
C VAL A 91 -0.61 6.77 -7.24
N THR A 92 0.71 6.83 -7.43
CA THR A 92 1.42 5.98 -8.39
C THR A 92 2.15 4.83 -7.69
N ARG A 93 2.55 3.82 -8.46
CA ARG A 93 3.34 2.70 -7.91
C ARG A 93 4.64 3.17 -7.28
N GLU A 94 5.31 4.13 -7.89
CA GLU A 94 6.57 4.70 -7.43
C GLU A 94 6.38 5.45 -6.11
N VAL A 95 5.29 6.21 -5.98
CA VAL A 95 4.95 6.90 -4.73
C VAL A 95 4.71 5.87 -3.62
N VAL A 96 3.89 4.86 -3.87
CA VAL A 96 3.59 3.81 -2.87
C VAL A 96 4.86 3.05 -2.47
N ARG A 97 5.73 2.66 -3.41
CA ARG A 97 7.04 2.06 -3.11
C ARG A 97 7.89 2.94 -2.19
N GLY A 98 7.82 4.26 -2.34
CA GLY A 98 8.49 5.22 -1.47
C GLY A 98 8.05 5.12 0.00
N PHE A 99 6.80 4.71 0.26
CA PHE A 99 6.26 4.53 1.60
C PHE A 99 6.46 3.13 2.19
N ILE A 100 6.25 2.08 1.39
CA ILE A 100 6.15 0.70 1.90
C ILE A 100 7.22 -0.26 1.37
N GLY A 101 8.08 0.21 0.47
CA GLY A 101 9.11 -0.58 -0.17
C GLY A 101 8.59 -1.46 -1.32
N ASN A 102 9.52 -2.03 -2.06
CA ASN A 102 9.23 -2.72 -3.34
C ASN A 102 8.38 -3.98 -3.16
N TYR A 103 8.71 -4.82 -2.17
CA TYR A 103 8.01 -6.09 -1.98
C TYR A 103 6.56 -5.88 -1.52
N ALA A 104 6.36 -5.00 -0.54
CA ALA A 104 5.02 -4.68 -0.05
C ALA A 104 4.15 -4.08 -1.17
N GLU A 105 4.71 -3.17 -1.97
CA GLU A 105 3.99 -2.58 -3.09
C GLU A 105 3.65 -3.61 -4.18
N GLU A 106 4.52 -4.58 -4.43
CA GLU A 106 4.21 -5.66 -5.37
C GLU A 106 3.03 -6.52 -4.88
N LEU A 107 2.97 -6.83 -3.58
CA LEU A 107 1.80 -7.51 -2.99
C LEU A 107 0.53 -6.66 -3.16
N VAL A 108 0.60 -5.35 -2.92
CA VAL A 108 -0.53 -4.42 -3.10
C VAL A 108 -1.00 -4.40 -4.55
N HIS A 109 -0.06 -4.32 -5.50
CA HIS A 109 -0.37 -4.31 -6.92
C HIS A 109 -1.11 -5.57 -7.33
N VAL A 110 -0.54 -6.74 -7.03
CA VAL A 110 -1.18 -8.04 -7.32
C VAL A 110 -2.56 -8.11 -6.67
N PHE A 111 -2.69 -7.70 -5.40
CA PHE A 111 -3.97 -7.71 -4.70
C PHE A 111 -5.04 -6.83 -5.37
N CYS A 112 -4.66 -5.64 -5.84
CA CYS A 112 -5.58 -4.69 -6.47
C CYS A 112 -6.01 -5.13 -7.88
N THR A 113 -5.10 -5.71 -8.67
CA THR A 113 -5.34 -6.03 -10.08
C THR A 113 -5.87 -7.44 -10.33
N THR A 114 -5.82 -8.33 -9.32
CA THR A 114 -6.27 -9.71 -9.47
C THR A 114 -7.79 -9.81 -9.46
N LYS A 115 -8.36 -10.33 -10.55
CA LYS A 115 -9.77 -10.72 -10.66
C LYS A 115 -10.02 -12.05 -9.97
N ASP A 116 -11.21 -12.25 -9.42
CA ASP A 116 -11.56 -13.47 -8.67
C ASP A 116 -10.49 -13.82 -7.62
N ARG A 117 -9.99 -12.78 -6.94
CA ARG A 117 -8.80 -12.84 -6.08
C ARG A 117 -8.85 -13.97 -5.07
N PHE A 118 -10.00 -14.21 -4.46
CA PHE A 118 -10.13 -15.30 -3.48
C PHE A 118 -9.73 -16.67 -4.06
N ASN A 119 -10.32 -17.05 -5.20
CA ASN A 119 -10.02 -18.35 -5.81
C ASN A 119 -8.60 -18.39 -6.34
N VAL A 120 -8.11 -17.28 -6.90
CA VAL A 120 -6.75 -17.19 -7.43
C VAL A 120 -5.72 -17.41 -6.33
N LEU A 121 -5.89 -16.77 -5.17
CA LEU A 121 -4.95 -16.84 -4.05
C LEU A 121 -4.95 -18.20 -3.36
N VAL A 122 -6.14 -18.72 -3.00
CA VAL A 122 -6.26 -20.01 -2.30
C VAL A 122 -5.68 -21.17 -3.12
N ASN A 123 -5.82 -21.12 -4.45
CA ASN A 123 -5.34 -22.16 -5.35
C ASN A 123 -3.99 -21.82 -6.02
N ASN A 124 -3.39 -20.66 -5.69
CA ASN A 124 -2.18 -20.12 -6.34
C ASN A 124 -2.16 -20.25 -7.88
N THR A 125 -3.28 -19.97 -8.54
CA THR A 125 -3.42 -20.21 -10.00
C THR A 125 -2.52 -19.31 -10.87
N MET A 126 -1.99 -18.23 -10.29
CA MET A 126 -1.02 -17.34 -10.93
C MET A 126 0.42 -17.88 -10.93
N GLY A 127 0.68 -19.01 -10.26
CA GLY A 127 2.04 -19.57 -10.16
C GLY A 127 2.99 -18.68 -9.36
N LEU A 128 2.50 -17.99 -8.32
CA LEU A 128 3.31 -17.15 -7.46
C LEU A 128 4.26 -18.00 -6.63
N SER A 129 5.38 -17.39 -6.21
CA SER A 129 6.27 -18.02 -5.22
C SER A 129 5.51 -18.34 -3.92
N ALA A 130 5.93 -19.39 -3.21
CA ALA A 130 5.27 -19.80 -1.96
C ALA A 130 5.16 -18.64 -0.96
N ARG A 131 6.22 -17.82 -0.83
CA ARG A 131 6.23 -16.62 0.01
C ARG A 131 5.17 -15.60 -0.43
N GLN A 132 5.14 -15.23 -1.72
CA GLN A 132 4.16 -14.26 -2.23
C GLN A 132 2.72 -14.75 -2.08
N ALA A 133 2.45 -16.01 -2.44
CA ALA A 133 1.11 -16.60 -2.31
C ALA A 133 0.65 -16.59 -0.84
N ARG A 134 1.54 -16.98 0.09
CA ARG A 134 1.26 -17.02 1.52
C ARG A 134 0.97 -15.62 2.06
N ASP A 135 1.81 -14.64 1.72
CA ASP A 135 1.67 -13.27 2.19
C ASP A 135 0.37 -12.62 1.65
N LEU A 136 0.00 -12.86 0.39
CA LEU A 136 -1.28 -12.43 -0.18
C LEU A 136 -2.48 -13.10 0.49
N CYS A 137 -2.39 -14.39 0.79
CA CYS A 137 -3.42 -15.10 1.55
C CYS A 137 -3.58 -14.50 2.96
N CYS A 138 -2.49 -14.15 3.64
CA CYS A 138 -2.55 -13.45 4.93
C CYS A 138 -3.28 -12.10 4.83
N ILE A 139 -2.98 -11.30 3.81
CA ILE A 139 -3.64 -10.01 3.58
C ILE A 139 -5.14 -10.21 3.29
N GLU A 140 -5.50 -11.14 2.41
CA GLU A 140 -6.91 -11.42 2.08
C GLU A 140 -7.66 -12.00 3.29
N PHE A 141 -7.00 -12.82 4.12
CA PHE A 141 -7.55 -13.30 5.38
C PHE A 141 -7.89 -12.14 6.31
N ALA A 142 -6.92 -11.25 6.56
CA ALA A 142 -7.09 -10.09 7.44
C ALA A 142 -8.19 -9.13 6.93
N ASN A 143 -8.22 -8.89 5.61
CA ASN A 143 -9.28 -8.13 4.95
C ASN A 143 -10.66 -8.74 5.21
N LYS A 144 -10.84 -10.04 4.91
CA LYS A 144 -12.11 -10.72 5.15
C LYS A 144 -12.48 -10.75 6.62
N TRP A 145 -11.51 -10.97 7.51
CA TRP A 145 -11.73 -11.00 8.96
C TRP A 145 -12.33 -9.68 9.45
N ASP A 146 -11.79 -8.53 9.03
CA ASP A 146 -12.34 -7.23 9.43
C ASP A 146 -13.75 -7.02 8.86
N GLN A 147 -13.99 -7.45 7.61
CA GLN A 147 -15.30 -7.32 6.96
C GLN A 147 -16.36 -8.35 7.42
N ASN A 148 -15.98 -9.37 8.19
CA ASN A 148 -16.84 -10.52 8.54
C ASN A 148 -17.76 -10.27 9.75
N LYS A 149 -18.52 -9.16 9.77
CA LYS A 149 -19.35 -8.80 10.94
C LYS A 149 -20.57 -9.71 11.17
N ASP A 150 -21.09 -10.30 10.10
CA ASP A 150 -22.26 -11.20 10.09
C ASP A 150 -21.86 -12.69 9.90
N GLY A 151 -20.57 -12.96 9.77
CA GLY A 151 -20.06 -14.30 9.52
C GLY A 151 -20.16 -14.79 8.07
N ARG A 152 -20.50 -13.91 7.10
CA ARG A 152 -20.60 -14.26 5.67
C ARG A 152 -19.34 -14.87 5.07
N TYR A 153 -18.16 -14.55 5.61
CA TYR A 153 -16.86 -15.03 5.11
C TYR A 153 -16.28 -16.22 5.87
N ARG A 154 -17.02 -16.88 6.78
CA ARG A 154 -16.50 -18.02 7.56
C ARG A 154 -15.83 -19.10 6.72
N LYS A 155 -16.48 -19.55 5.63
CA LYS A 155 -15.93 -20.58 4.73
C LYS A 155 -14.64 -20.11 4.04
N GLN A 156 -14.61 -18.85 3.62
CA GLN A 156 -13.44 -18.26 2.96
C GLN A 156 -12.27 -18.10 3.93
N LEU A 157 -12.53 -17.74 5.19
CA LEU A 157 -11.50 -17.66 6.22
C LEU A 157 -10.88 -19.03 6.50
N ILE A 158 -11.67 -20.10 6.59
CA ILE A 158 -11.15 -21.47 6.75
C ILE A 158 -10.23 -21.83 5.58
N ALA A 159 -10.71 -21.66 4.34
CA ALA A 159 -9.93 -21.99 3.14
C ALA A 159 -8.63 -21.19 3.04
N LEU A 160 -8.64 -19.89 3.39
CA LEU A 160 -7.43 -19.07 3.42
C LEU A 160 -6.46 -19.55 4.51
N GLY A 161 -6.96 -19.93 5.69
CA GLY A 161 -6.14 -20.49 6.76
C GLY A 161 -5.46 -21.80 6.36
N GLU A 162 -6.20 -22.71 5.72
CA GLU A 162 -5.66 -23.96 5.18
C GLU A 162 -4.59 -23.71 4.12
N ALA A 163 -4.85 -22.77 3.19
CA ALA A 163 -3.88 -22.39 2.16
C ALA A 163 -2.58 -21.82 2.76
N ILE A 164 -2.67 -20.96 3.78
CA ILE A 164 -1.50 -20.39 4.48
C ILE A 164 -0.66 -21.52 5.08
N VAL A 165 -1.27 -22.43 5.83
CA VAL A 165 -0.56 -23.56 6.47
C VAL A 165 0.11 -24.47 5.43
N HIS A 166 -0.58 -24.74 4.31
CA HIS A 166 -0.03 -25.55 3.23
C HIS A 166 1.20 -24.89 2.59
N LEU A 167 1.12 -23.58 2.30
CA LEU A 167 2.22 -22.82 1.68
C LEU A 167 3.43 -22.67 2.61
N GLU A 168 3.24 -22.69 3.92
CA GLU A 168 4.34 -22.70 4.90
C GLU A 168 5.00 -24.08 5.01
N SER A 169 4.23 -25.15 4.85
CA SER A 169 4.71 -26.54 4.97
C SER A 169 5.38 -27.06 3.70
N GLY A 170 4.99 -26.57 2.52
CA GLY A 170 5.54 -27.00 1.22
C GLY A 170 6.83 -26.28 0.79
N GLY A 171 7.37 -25.38 1.63
CA GLY A 171 8.58 -24.63 1.37
C GLY A 171 9.87 -25.23 1.96
N GLN A 172 9.82 -26.48 2.45
CA GLN A 172 10.98 -27.23 2.94
C GLN A 172 11.50 -28.24 1.91
#